data_AF-A0A2A2HTI2-F1
#
_entry.id   AF-A0A2A2HTI2-F1
#
_cell.length_a   1.000
_cell.length_b   1.000
_cell.length_c   1.000
_cell.angle_alpha   90.00
_cell.angle_beta   90.00
_cell.angle_gamma   90.00
#
_symmetry.space_group_name_H-M   'P 1'
#
loop_
_entity.id
_entity.type
_entity.pdbx_description
1 polymer ?
#
loop_
_entity_poly.entity_id
_entity_poly.type
_entity_poly.pdbx_seq_one_letter_code
_entity_poly.pdbx_strand_id
1 'polypeptide(L)'
;MDERDGGFIFAGACKSAKYTDLGNVFINNGFDTYFGYKDDVNTLRNARFYSAFFDAATFTDVTVSEAANYARNQVEKEFGDATDVANNRFIGNSNLCLRP
;
A
#
# COMPACT_ATOMS: atom_id res chain seq x y z
N MET A 1 27.93 1.77 10.36
CA MET A 1 26.57 1.43 10.82
C MET A 1 25.69 1.87 9.67
N ASP A 2 25.14 0.93 8.91
CA ASP A 2 24.25 1.26 7.80
C ASP A 2 22.99 1.89 8.42
N GLU A 3 22.89 3.23 8.41
CA GLU A 3 21.63 3.96 8.61
C GLU A 3 20.76 3.67 7.40
N ARG A 4 20.24 2.45 7.32
CA ARG A 4 19.04 2.20 6.52
C ARG A 4 17.91 2.66 7.40
N ASP A 5 17.69 3.97 7.38
CA ASP A 5 16.43 4.56 7.82
C ASP A 5 15.36 3.82 7.03
N GLY A 6 14.59 3.02 7.74
CA GLY A 6 13.53 2.21 7.18
C GLY A 6 12.60 3.06 6.31
N GLY A 7 11.78 2.40 5.49
CA GLY A 7 11.01 3.10 4.49
C GLY A 7 9.84 2.33 3.94
N PHE A 8 8.95 3.08 3.29
CA PHE A 8 7.79 2.58 2.60
C PHE A 8 8.01 2.65 1.08
N ILE A 9 7.86 1.52 0.39
CA ILE A 9 7.88 1.46 -1.07
C ILE A 9 6.47 1.32 -1.61
N PHE A 10 6.11 2.17 -2.57
CA PHE A 10 4.90 2.03 -3.36
C PHE A 10 5.23 1.63 -4.80
N ALA A 11 4.71 0.50 -5.24
CA ALA A 11 4.86 -0.04 -6.58
C ALA A 11 3.49 -0.17 -7.25
N GLY A 12 2.93 0.95 -7.72
CA GLY A 12 1.66 1.04 -8.44
C GLY A 12 1.68 0.47 -9.87
N ALA A 13 2.34 -0.66 -10.07
CA ALA A 13 2.48 -1.34 -11.37
C ALA A 13 1.74 -2.69 -11.37
N CYS A 14 1.33 -3.14 -12.57
CA CYS A 14 0.69 -4.45 -12.74
C CYS A 14 1.56 -5.57 -12.19
N LYS A 15 0.94 -6.47 -11.42
CA LYS A 15 1.54 -7.68 -10.87
C LYS A 15 2.79 -7.44 -10.02
N SER A 16 3.02 -6.20 -9.55
CA SER A 16 4.16 -5.82 -8.70
C SER A 16 4.19 -6.56 -7.35
N ALA A 17 3.08 -7.17 -6.95
CA ALA A 17 2.98 -8.01 -5.76
C ALA A 17 2.25 -9.34 -6.02
N LYS A 18 2.23 -9.81 -7.29
CA LYS A 18 1.66 -11.11 -7.66
C LYS A 18 2.29 -12.22 -6.81
N TYR A 19 3.61 -12.15 -6.66
CA TYR A 19 4.41 -12.93 -5.73
C TYR A 19 5.07 -12.00 -4.70
N THR A 20 5.74 -12.57 -3.70
CA THR A 20 6.43 -11.82 -2.63
C THR A 20 7.89 -11.52 -2.93
N ASP A 21 8.46 -12.15 -3.94
CA ASP A 21 9.88 -12.03 -4.33
C ASP A 21 10.30 -10.58 -4.55
N LEU A 22 9.58 -9.81 -5.37
CA LEU A 22 9.91 -8.41 -5.63
C LEU A 22 9.84 -7.57 -4.34
N GLY A 23 8.78 -7.72 -3.55
CA GLY A 23 8.66 -7.02 -2.27
C GLY A 23 9.77 -7.40 -1.30
N ASN A 24 10.12 -8.68 -1.23
CA ASN A 24 11.18 -9.20 -0.38
C ASN A 24 12.57 -8.67 -0.78
N VAL A 25 12.81 -8.30 -2.05
CA VAL A 25 14.05 -7.59 -2.43
C VAL A 25 14.19 -6.28 -1.67
N PHE A 26 13.11 -5.52 -1.50
CA PHE A 26 13.13 -4.28 -0.72
C PHE A 26 13.23 -4.56 0.78
N ILE A 27 12.40 -5.47 1.31
CA ILE A 27 12.40 -5.82 2.74
C ILE A 27 13.79 -6.33 3.19
N ASN A 28 14.41 -7.23 2.42
CA ASN A 28 15.74 -7.75 2.72
C ASN A 28 16.85 -6.69 2.61
N ASN A 29 16.58 -5.57 1.92
CA ASN A 29 17.47 -4.43 1.86
C ASN A 29 17.19 -3.37 2.92
N GLY A 30 16.29 -3.61 3.87
CA GLY A 30 16.07 -2.74 5.02
C GLY A 30 14.86 -1.80 4.91
N PHE A 31 14.00 -1.98 3.90
CA PHE A 31 12.70 -1.31 3.89
C PHE A 31 11.74 -1.96 4.86
N ASP A 32 10.87 -1.17 5.49
CA ASP A 32 9.90 -1.66 6.48
C ASP A 32 8.69 -2.31 5.80
N THR A 33 8.22 -1.69 4.72
CA THR A 33 6.99 -2.07 4.05
C THR A 33 7.06 -1.85 2.56
N TYR A 34 6.56 -2.84 1.82
CA TYR A 34 6.35 -2.80 0.38
C TYR A 34 4.86 -2.90 0.07
N PHE A 35 4.34 -1.91 -0.67
CA PHE A 35 2.97 -1.87 -1.17
C PHE A 35 2.97 -2.07 -2.69
N GLY A 36 2.40 -3.18 -3.16
CA GLY A 36 2.18 -3.43 -4.58
C GLY A 36 0.80 -4.02 -4.89
N TYR A 37 0.66 -4.56 -6.10
CA TYR A 37 -0.61 -5.05 -6.63
C TYR A 37 -0.48 -6.45 -7.23
N LYS A 38 -1.42 -7.35 -6.90
CA LYS A 38 -1.34 -8.77 -7.27
C LYS A 38 -1.68 -9.08 -8.72
N ASP A 39 -2.39 -8.19 -9.40
CA ASP A 39 -3.00 -8.47 -10.70
C ASP A 39 -2.72 -7.36 -11.73
N ASP A 40 -3.42 -7.36 -12.85
CA ASP A 40 -3.42 -6.23 -13.79
C ASP A 40 -4.22 -5.06 -13.19
N VAL A 41 -3.59 -3.89 -13.06
CA VAL A 41 -4.18 -2.73 -12.39
C VAL A 41 -5.46 -2.28 -13.11
N ASN A 42 -6.62 -2.52 -12.50
CA ASN A 42 -7.88 -1.90 -12.92
C ASN A 42 -7.87 -0.41 -12.52
N THR A 43 -8.01 0.49 -13.48
CA THR A 43 -7.52 1.87 -13.36
C THR A 43 -8.33 2.73 -12.39
N LEU A 44 -9.67 2.71 -12.43
CA LEU A 44 -10.47 3.71 -11.68
C LEU A 44 -10.52 3.45 -10.17
N ARG A 45 -10.89 2.22 -9.77
CA ARG A 45 -11.01 1.87 -8.34
C ARG A 45 -9.66 1.88 -7.63
N ASN A 46 -8.60 1.39 -8.27
CA ASN A 46 -7.26 1.46 -7.70
C ASN A 46 -6.74 2.89 -7.63
N ALA A 47 -6.98 3.73 -8.64
CA ALA A 47 -6.63 5.15 -8.56
C ALA A 47 -7.32 5.83 -7.36
N ARG A 48 -8.61 5.53 -7.13
CA ARG A 48 -9.32 6.02 -5.94
C ARG A 48 -8.73 5.48 -4.65
N PHE A 49 -8.39 4.19 -4.60
CA PHE A 49 -7.73 3.58 -3.45
C PHE A 49 -6.40 4.28 -3.14
N TYR A 50 -5.50 4.41 -4.12
CA TYR A 50 -4.20 5.04 -3.93
C TYR A 50 -4.33 6.50 -3.49
N SER A 51 -5.24 7.25 -4.13
CA SER A 51 -5.53 8.63 -3.75
C SER A 51 -6.00 8.72 -2.28
N ALA A 52 -6.98 7.91 -1.88
CA ALA A 52 -7.48 7.91 -0.51
C ALA A 52 -6.46 7.40 0.51
N PHE A 53 -5.63 6.43 0.13
CA PHE A 53 -4.54 5.90 0.96
C PHE A 53 -3.52 6.99 1.28
N PHE A 54 -3.03 7.69 0.24
CA PHE A 54 -2.05 8.76 0.44
C PHE A 54 -2.66 10.04 1.02
N ASP A 55 -3.97 10.28 0.84
CA ASP A 55 -4.70 11.33 1.55
C ASP A 55 -4.72 11.06 3.06
N ALA A 56 -5.04 9.82 3.47
CA ALA A 56 -4.96 9.40 4.87
C ALA A 56 -3.52 9.48 5.42
N ALA A 57 -2.52 9.18 4.59
CA ALA A 57 -1.11 9.30 4.95
C ALA A 57 -0.64 10.75 5.18
N THR A 58 -1.47 11.76 4.84
CA THR A 58 -1.14 13.15 5.17
C THR A 58 -1.32 13.47 6.65
N PHE A 59 -2.06 12.66 7.40
CA PHE A 59 -2.21 12.81 8.86
C PHE A 59 -1.06 12.13 9.61
N THR A 60 -0.68 12.67 10.76
CA THR A 60 0.34 12.05 11.63
C THR A 60 -0.20 10.78 12.28
N ASP A 61 0.69 9.85 12.60
CA ASP A 61 0.40 8.60 13.32
C ASP A 61 -0.59 7.64 12.63
N VAL A 62 -0.89 7.86 11.34
CA VAL A 62 -1.68 6.91 10.56
C VAL A 62 -0.79 5.76 10.09
N THR A 63 -1.12 4.55 10.53
CA THR A 63 -0.43 3.35 10.09
C THR A 63 -0.83 2.96 8.66
N VAL A 64 0.03 2.18 8.01
CA VAL A 64 -0.28 1.54 6.71
C VAL A 64 -1.63 0.81 6.74
N SER A 65 -1.93 0.09 7.82
CA SER A 65 -3.18 -0.66 7.96
C SER A 65 -4.42 0.24 8.05
N GLU A 66 -4.32 1.35 8.77
CA GLU A 66 -5.40 2.33 8.91
C GLU A 66 -5.66 3.07 7.61
N ALA A 67 -4.60 3.53 6.93
CA ALA A 67 -4.71 4.16 5.62
C ALA A 67 -5.33 3.23 4.58
N ALA A 68 -4.96 1.93 4.58
CA ALA A 68 -5.53 0.94 3.68
C ALA A 68 -7.02 0.68 3.95
N ASN A 69 -7.41 0.59 5.22
CA ASN A 69 -8.81 0.43 5.62
C ASN A 69 -9.65 1.65 5.22
N TYR A 70 -9.15 2.86 5.48
CA TYR A 70 -9.79 4.10 5.04
C TYR A 70 -9.98 4.13 3.52
N ALA A 71 -8.92 3.82 2.76
CA ALA A 71 -8.96 3.82 1.31
C ALA A 71 -9.98 2.83 0.74
N ARG A 72 -10.05 1.61 1.29
CA ARG A 72 -11.06 0.62 0.91
C ARG A 72 -12.49 1.14 1.13
N ASN A 73 -12.74 1.76 2.28
CA ASN A 73 -14.05 2.33 2.59
C ASN A 73 -14.42 3.49 1.62
N GLN A 74 -13.45 4.30 1.18
CA GLN A 74 -13.70 5.34 0.19
C GLN A 74 -14.08 4.76 -1.18
N VAL A 75 -13.43 3.66 -1.59
CA VAL A 75 -13.77 2.96 -2.83
C VAL A 75 -15.18 2.37 -2.74
N GLU A 76 -15.51 1.69 -1.65
CA GLU A 76 -16.87 1.12 -1.46
C GLU A 76 -17.95 2.21 -1.45
N LYS A 77 -17.69 3.35 -0.78
CA LYS A 77 -18.62 4.49 -0.75
C LYS A 77 -18.90 5.08 -2.14
N GLU A 78 -17.89 5.12 -3.01
CA GLU A 78 -18.00 5.73 -4.34
C GLU A 78 -18.54 4.77 -5.40
N PHE A 79 -18.12 3.50 -5.35
CA PHE A 79 -18.41 2.52 -6.39
C PHE A 79 -19.38 1.41 -5.97
N GLY A 80 -19.78 1.37 -4.70
CA GLY A 80 -20.62 0.31 -4.12
C GLY A 80 -19.94 -1.05 -3.95
N ASP A 81 -18.67 -1.17 -4.37
CA ASP A 81 -17.88 -2.39 -4.30
C ASP A 81 -16.38 -2.05 -4.27
N ALA A 82 -15.65 -2.76 -3.40
CA ALA A 82 -14.20 -2.65 -3.21
C ALA A 82 -13.47 -3.99 -3.43
N THR A 83 -14.10 -4.98 -4.08
CA THR A 83 -13.50 -6.30 -4.34
C THR A 83 -12.21 -6.19 -5.15
N ASP A 84 -12.17 -5.33 -6.18
CA ASP A 84 -11.01 -5.15 -7.06
C ASP A 84 -9.76 -4.63 -6.34
N VAL A 85 -9.95 -3.89 -5.24
CA VAL A 85 -8.84 -3.30 -4.47
C VAL A 85 -8.31 -4.26 -3.42
N ALA A 86 -8.93 -5.43 -3.22
CA ALA A 86 -8.38 -6.51 -2.39
C ALA A 86 -7.09 -7.12 -2.98
N ASN A 87 -6.80 -6.84 -4.25
CA ASN A 87 -5.55 -7.21 -4.90
C ASN A 87 -4.37 -6.30 -4.50
N ASN A 88 -4.60 -5.20 -3.79
CA ASN A 88 -3.55 -4.43 -3.14
C ASN A 88 -2.92 -5.27 -2.04
N ARG A 89 -1.58 -5.33 -2.02
CA ARG A 89 -0.83 -6.18 -1.11
C ARG A 89 0.29 -5.40 -0.44
N PHE A 90 0.29 -5.47 0.88
CA PHE A 90 1.36 -4.99 1.74
C PHE A 90 2.20 -6.17 2.21
N ILE A 91 3.52 -6.01 2.17
CA ILE A 91 4.51 -6.97 2.67
C ILE A 91 5.38 -6.20 3.66
N GLY A 92 5.61 -6.76 4.86
CA GLY A 92 6.36 -6.08 5.93
C GLY A 92 5.44 -5.52 7.02
N ASN A 93 5.81 -4.37 7.59
CA ASN A 93 5.18 -3.81 8.79
C ASN A 93 3.89 -3.01 8.49
N SER A 94 2.73 -3.60 8.79
CA SER A 94 1.44 -2.93 8.64
C SER A 94 1.20 -1.80 9.66
N ASN A 95 1.98 -1.75 10.74
CA ASN A 95 1.89 -0.74 11.79
C ASN A 95 2.91 0.38 11.58
N LEU A 96 3.63 0.40 10.46
CA LEU A 96 4.49 1.51 10.08
C LEU A 96 3.64 2.79 9.97
N CYS A 97 3.98 3.82 10.74
CA CYS A 97 3.42 5.15 10.58
C CYS A 97 3.92 5.75 9.26
N LEU A 98 3.01 6.14 8.37
CA LEU A 98 3.38 6.72 7.07
C LEU A 98 3.94 8.14 7.20
N ARG A 99 3.58 8.81 8.29
CA ARG A 99 4.08 10.12 8.68
C ARG A 99 4.16 10.15 10.22
N PRO A 100 5.36 9.95 10.81
CA PRO A 100 5.57 10.13 12.23
C PRO A 100 5.52 11.62 12.65
#